data_AF-A0A965NRZ1-F1
#
_entry.id   AF-A0A965NRZ1-F1
#
_cell.length_a   1.000
_cell.length_b   1.000
_cell.length_c   1.000
_cell.angle_alpha   90.00
_cell.angle_beta   90.00
_cell.angle_gamma   90.00
#
_symmetry.space_group_name_H-M   'P 1'
#
loop_
_entity.id
_entity.type
_entity.pdbx_description
1 polymer ?
#
loop_
_entity_poly.entity_id
_entity_poly.type
_entity_poly.pdbx_seq_one_letter_code
_entity_poly.pdbx_strand_id
1 'polypeptide(L)'
;MGSDNRTGLTREQVRELWVGGTEVAAGARSDTMLLVHISKARDSAVIVSLPRDSLVTIPEHVSSSDSTKTVPARQNKLNAAFNFGGAPLLIETIEGETGLRIDHYIEINFLGFKNIIDALGGIDVCVKKDIKDSKSNLQLSAGLQTLDGIQALKYVRTRYFDGQGDIGRMKRQQEFMSAVLRKATSTGTLLNPIKLVNFLNAAIKTITTDNQFNKNDLLTLGKQLKNLSADRVRTLTVPLSNANGRADGVGSVVIWDSVLAPDLFDRLLNDQPIIDEVKATPSASASPTTTIVDKFETGTAADNACLTSK
;
A
#
# COMPACT_ATOMS: atom_id res chain seq x y z
N MET A 1 -6.15 -1.26 -2.55
CA MET A 1 -5.51 -1.47 -3.86
C MET A 1 -5.54 -0.17 -4.65
N GLY A 2 -4.41 0.29 -5.20
CA GLY A 2 -4.33 1.43 -6.11
C GLY A 2 -4.35 0.96 -7.57
N SER A 3 -5.31 1.46 -8.34
CA SER A 3 -5.66 0.98 -9.67
C SER A 3 -5.44 2.07 -10.72
N ASP A 4 -4.83 1.68 -11.84
CA ASP A 4 -4.71 2.50 -13.04
C ASP A 4 -6.03 2.57 -13.85
N ASN A 5 -7.15 2.14 -13.28
CA ASN A 5 -8.44 2.22 -13.93
C ASN A 5 -8.84 3.68 -14.21
N ARG A 6 -9.19 3.95 -15.47
CA ARG A 6 -9.59 5.28 -15.98
C ARG A 6 -11.09 5.36 -16.29
N THR A 7 -11.81 4.27 -16.10
CA THR A 7 -13.26 4.20 -16.31
C THR A 7 -13.96 5.20 -15.41
N GLY A 8 -14.83 6.03 -16.00
CA GLY A 8 -15.58 7.07 -15.29
C GLY A 8 -14.90 8.44 -15.20
N LEU A 9 -13.68 8.62 -15.72
CA LEU A 9 -13.04 9.94 -15.80
C LEU A 9 -13.55 10.74 -17.01
N THR A 10 -13.81 12.05 -16.82
CA THR A 10 -14.09 12.96 -17.93
C THR A 10 -12.83 13.26 -18.74
N ARG A 11 -12.98 13.76 -19.97
CA ARG A 11 -11.83 14.14 -20.81
C ARG A 11 -10.99 15.24 -20.14
N GLU A 12 -11.64 16.14 -19.41
CA GLU A 12 -11.01 17.20 -18.63
C GLU A 12 -10.14 16.60 -17.52
N GLN A 13 -10.68 15.65 -16.76
CA GLN A 13 -9.95 14.95 -15.69
C GLN A 13 -8.78 14.12 -16.24
N VAL A 14 -8.95 13.47 -17.39
CA VAL A 14 -7.86 12.73 -18.05
C VAL A 14 -6.72 13.65 -18.43
N ARG A 15 -7.02 14.85 -18.94
CA ARG A 15 -6.02 15.88 -19.28
C ARG A 15 -5.34 16.45 -18.05
N GLU A 16 -6.11 16.80 -17.01
CA GLU A 16 -5.62 17.36 -15.76
C GLU A 16 -4.67 16.39 -15.03
N LEU A 17 -5.08 15.13 -14.89
CA LEU A 17 -4.31 14.09 -14.20
C LEU A 17 -3.13 13.58 -15.05
N TRP A 18 -3.06 13.95 -16.33
CA TRP A 18 -2.03 13.48 -17.27
C TRP A 18 -1.94 11.94 -17.34
N VAL A 19 -3.09 11.26 -17.34
CA VAL A 19 -3.16 9.78 -17.23
C VAL A 19 -3.22 9.07 -18.57
N GLY A 20 -3.37 9.79 -19.69
CA GLY A 20 -3.59 9.21 -21.02
C GLY A 20 -5.01 8.66 -21.19
N GLY A 21 -5.49 8.59 -22.43
CA GLY A 21 -6.84 8.10 -22.74
C GLY A 21 -6.99 6.58 -22.55
N THR A 22 -8.23 6.10 -22.44
CA THR A 22 -8.57 4.67 -22.30
C THR A 22 -8.08 3.81 -23.47
N GLU A 23 -7.98 4.40 -24.67
CA GLU A 23 -7.55 3.73 -25.91
C GLU A 23 -6.04 3.37 -25.94
N VAL A 24 -5.22 4.00 -25.08
CA VAL A 24 -3.75 3.82 -25.07
C VAL A 24 -3.29 2.82 -24.00
N ALA A 25 -4.18 2.40 -23.09
CA ALA A 25 -3.85 1.56 -21.94
C ALA A 25 -4.84 0.39 -21.82
N ALA A 26 -4.63 -0.67 -22.60
CA ALA A 26 -5.34 -1.93 -22.39
C ALA A 26 -4.97 -2.53 -21.02
N GLY A 27 -5.95 -2.60 -20.11
CA GLY A 27 -5.85 -3.27 -18.81
C GLY A 27 -5.68 -2.32 -17.60
N ALA A 28 -6.35 -2.65 -16.51
CA ALA A 28 -6.20 -1.97 -15.22
C ALA A 28 -5.05 -2.60 -14.45
N ARG A 29 -3.90 -1.92 -14.37
CA ARG A 29 -2.75 -2.38 -13.58
C ARG A 29 -2.93 -1.93 -12.13
N SER A 30 -2.75 -2.86 -11.19
CA SER A 30 -2.63 -2.53 -9.77
C SER A 30 -1.18 -2.15 -9.46
N ASP A 31 -0.98 -0.92 -9.00
CA ASP A 31 0.36 -0.38 -8.78
C ASP A 31 0.74 -0.40 -7.29
N THR A 32 -0.24 -0.42 -6.38
CA THR A 32 0.00 -0.54 -4.93
C THR A 32 -1.03 -1.44 -4.25
N MET A 33 -0.58 -2.40 -3.44
CA MET A 33 -1.46 -3.25 -2.64
C MET A 33 -1.08 -3.13 -1.17
N LEU A 34 -2.07 -2.82 -0.34
CA LEU A 34 -1.93 -2.74 1.10
C LEU A 34 -2.93 -3.70 1.72
N LEU A 35 -2.44 -4.53 2.63
CA LEU A 35 -3.23 -5.28 3.58
C LEU A 35 -3.30 -4.49 4.87
N VAL A 36 -4.50 -4.26 5.39
CA VAL A 36 -4.72 -3.53 6.64
C VAL A 36 -5.37 -4.48 7.63
N HIS A 37 -4.63 -4.82 8.69
CA HIS A 37 -5.14 -5.55 9.84
C HIS A 37 -5.51 -4.57 10.95
N ILE A 38 -6.65 -4.77 11.58
CA ILE A 38 -7.10 -4.00 12.73
C ILE A 38 -7.39 -4.98 13.84
N SER A 39 -6.75 -4.81 14.99
CA SER A 39 -6.87 -5.77 16.09
C SER A 39 -8.32 -5.97 16.51
N LYS A 40 -8.64 -7.13 17.06
CA LYS A 40 -9.98 -7.43 17.57
C LYS A 40 -10.42 -6.42 18.63
N ALA A 41 -9.48 -5.99 19.47
CA ALA A 41 -9.68 -4.95 20.48
C ALA A 41 -9.78 -3.52 19.90
N ARG A 42 -9.52 -3.33 18.60
CA ARG A 42 -9.55 -2.04 17.88
C ARG A 42 -8.60 -1.00 18.48
N ASP A 43 -7.47 -1.48 19.00
CA ASP A 43 -6.50 -0.70 19.76
C ASP A 43 -5.10 -0.68 19.10
N SER A 44 -4.90 -1.48 18.06
CA SER A 44 -3.74 -1.44 17.16
C SER A 44 -4.15 -1.71 15.70
N ALA A 45 -3.32 -1.25 14.77
CA ALA A 45 -3.47 -1.54 13.35
C ALA A 45 -2.11 -1.82 12.71
N VAL A 46 -2.09 -2.77 11.78
CA VAL A 46 -0.90 -3.13 11.01
C VAL A 46 -1.20 -2.97 9.53
N ILE A 47 -0.34 -2.23 8.83
CA ILE A 47 -0.47 -2.00 7.40
C ILE A 47 0.72 -2.63 6.70
N VAL A 48 0.45 -3.72 5.97
CA VAL A 48 1.45 -4.48 5.23
C VAL A 48 1.38 -4.10 3.75
N SER A 49 2.46 -3.56 3.22
CA SER A 49 2.64 -3.35 1.79
C SER A 49 2.97 -4.67 1.11
N LEU A 50 2.18 -5.03 0.10
CA LEU A 50 2.38 -6.20 -0.75
C LEU A 50 2.91 -5.72 -2.11
N PRO A 51 4.19 -5.97 -2.45
CA PRO A 51 4.75 -5.55 -3.73
C PRO A 51 3.96 -6.15 -4.90
N ARG A 52 3.62 -5.33 -5.90
CA ARG A 52 2.86 -5.76 -7.09
C ARG A 52 3.51 -6.91 -7.87
N ASP A 53 4.84 -6.98 -7.82
CA ASP A 53 5.67 -7.95 -8.54
C ASP A 53 5.99 -9.17 -7.67
N SER A 54 5.34 -9.32 -6.51
CA SER A 54 5.47 -10.51 -5.66
C SER A 54 5.12 -11.75 -6.47
N LEU A 55 6.03 -12.72 -6.48
CA LEU A 55 5.81 -14.03 -7.07
C LEU A 55 4.83 -14.80 -6.18
N VAL A 56 3.67 -15.15 -6.73
CA VAL A 56 2.58 -15.82 -6.03
C VAL A 56 1.95 -16.88 -6.91
N THR A 57 1.30 -17.85 -6.28
CA THR A 57 0.43 -18.83 -6.92
C THR A 57 -0.94 -18.20 -7.15
N ILE A 58 -1.25 -17.85 -8.40
CA ILE A 58 -2.61 -17.49 -8.75
C ILE A 58 -3.41 -18.79 -8.88
N PRO A 59 -4.55 -18.94 -8.17
CA PRO A 59 -5.36 -20.16 -8.23
C PRO A 59 -5.96 -20.35 -9.63
N GLU A 60 -6.57 -21.50 -9.84
CA GLU A 60 -7.30 -21.78 -11.09
C GLU A 60 -8.39 -20.73 -11.30
N HIS A 61 -8.51 -20.20 -12.52
CA HIS A 61 -9.47 -19.14 -12.83
C HIS A 61 -9.92 -19.19 -14.28
N VAL A 62 -11.04 -18.53 -14.58
CA VAL A 62 -11.53 -18.34 -15.95
C VAL A 62 -10.62 -17.37 -16.70
N SER A 63 -10.30 -17.66 -17.95
CA SER A 63 -9.45 -16.80 -18.78
C SER A 63 -10.10 -15.44 -19.04
N SER A 64 -9.32 -14.37 -18.84
CA SER A 64 -9.76 -12.99 -19.10
C SER A 64 -10.03 -12.69 -20.59
N SER A 65 -9.52 -13.52 -21.50
CA SER A 65 -9.70 -13.35 -22.95
C SER A 65 -10.74 -14.29 -23.56
N ASP A 66 -11.17 -15.32 -22.82
CA ASP A 66 -12.09 -16.35 -23.29
C ASP A 66 -12.79 -16.99 -22.09
N SER A 67 -14.03 -16.57 -21.82
CA SER A 67 -14.78 -17.02 -20.66
C SER A 67 -15.14 -18.51 -20.66
N THR A 68 -14.89 -19.22 -21.76
CA THR A 68 -15.11 -20.67 -21.87
C THR A 68 -13.90 -21.49 -21.44
N LYS A 69 -12.75 -20.85 -21.20
CA LYS A 69 -11.49 -21.53 -20.85
C LYS A 69 -11.12 -21.33 -19.40
N THR A 70 -10.67 -22.41 -18.79
CA THR A 70 -10.06 -22.41 -17.46
C THR A 70 -8.54 -22.36 -17.60
N VAL A 71 -7.90 -21.48 -16.83
CA VAL A 71 -6.46 -21.36 -16.68
C VAL A 71 -6.08 -22.07 -15.39
N PRO A 72 -5.23 -23.11 -15.43
CA PRO A 72 -4.82 -23.83 -14.22
C PRO A 72 -4.01 -22.92 -13.29
N ALA A 73 -3.98 -23.29 -12.01
CA ALA A 73 -3.19 -22.58 -11.00
C ALA A 73 -1.72 -22.49 -11.44
N ARG A 74 -1.13 -21.30 -11.29
CA ARG A 74 0.22 -21.03 -11.80
C ARG A 74 0.89 -19.86 -11.08
N GLN A 75 2.22 -19.91 -11.09
CA GLN A 75 3.05 -18.83 -10.60
C GLN A 75 2.98 -17.61 -11.54
N ASN A 76 2.76 -16.42 -10.97
CA ASN A 76 2.86 -15.15 -11.67
C ASN A 76 3.07 -14.01 -10.66
N LYS A 77 3.18 -12.79 -11.15
CA LYS A 77 3.18 -11.58 -10.32
C LYS A 77 1.80 -11.33 -9.73
N LEU A 78 1.75 -10.87 -8.48
CA LEU A 78 0.50 -10.59 -7.77
C LEU A 78 -0.43 -9.63 -8.53
N ASN A 79 0.11 -8.62 -9.21
CA ASN A 79 -0.69 -7.70 -10.04
C ASN A 79 -1.34 -8.36 -11.26
N ALA A 80 -0.89 -9.54 -11.66
CA ALA A 80 -1.47 -10.28 -12.75
C ALA A 80 -2.82 -10.90 -12.34
N ALA A 81 -3.01 -11.27 -11.08
CA ALA A 81 -4.28 -11.79 -10.57
C ALA A 81 -5.43 -10.80 -10.82
N PHE A 82 -5.19 -9.51 -10.54
CA PHE A 82 -6.17 -8.47 -10.84
C PHE A 82 -6.44 -8.30 -12.34
N ASN A 83 -5.42 -8.42 -13.19
CA ASN A 83 -5.62 -8.37 -14.65
C ASN A 83 -6.41 -9.59 -15.17
N PHE A 84 -6.26 -10.76 -14.54
CA PHE A 84 -6.90 -11.98 -15.01
C PHE A 84 -8.34 -12.13 -14.53
N GLY A 85 -8.65 -11.75 -13.29
CA GLY A 85 -9.96 -11.98 -12.69
C GLY A 85 -10.48 -10.84 -11.82
N GLY A 86 -9.89 -9.65 -11.93
CA GLY A 86 -10.30 -8.48 -11.15
C GLY A 86 -10.06 -8.64 -9.66
N ALA A 87 -10.81 -7.88 -8.87
CA ALA A 87 -10.73 -7.93 -7.41
C ALA A 87 -10.99 -9.33 -6.82
N PRO A 88 -11.98 -10.12 -7.30
CA PRO A 88 -12.23 -11.46 -6.74
C PRO A 88 -11.01 -12.38 -6.79
N LEU A 89 -10.36 -12.51 -7.95
CA LEU A 89 -9.19 -13.37 -8.09
C LEU A 89 -7.98 -12.83 -7.33
N LEU A 90 -7.81 -11.51 -7.27
CA LEU A 90 -6.75 -10.91 -6.45
C LEU A 90 -6.94 -11.23 -4.97
N ILE A 91 -8.17 -11.10 -4.45
CA ILE A 91 -8.49 -11.44 -3.06
C ILE A 91 -8.18 -12.91 -2.82
N GLU A 92 -8.72 -13.81 -3.64
CA GLU A 92 -8.48 -15.26 -3.51
C GLU A 92 -6.99 -15.61 -3.54
N THR A 93 -6.21 -14.96 -4.41
CA THR A 93 -4.75 -15.12 -4.47
C THR A 93 -4.09 -14.69 -3.15
N ILE A 94 -4.44 -13.53 -2.60
CA ILE A 94 -3.88 -13.04 -1.33
C ILE A 94 -4.27 -13.99 -0.18
N GLU A 95 -5.52 -14.44 -0.14
CA GLU A 95 -5.99 -15.37 0.89
C GLU A 95 -5.25 -16.72 0.81
N GLY A 96 -5.03 -17.23 -0.40
CA GLY A 96 -4.27 -18.47 -0.61
C GLY A 96 -2.80 -18.37 -0.22
N GLU A 97 -2.16 -17.22 -0.47
CA GLU A 97 -0.74 -17.01 -0.15
C GLU A 97 -0.49 -16.64 1.32
N THR A 98 -1.49 -16.08 2.01
CA THR A 98 -1.33 -15.58 3.39
C THR A 98 -2.09 -16.38 4.44
N GLY A 99 -3.09 -17.18 4.05
CA GLY A 99 -4.02 -17.84 4.97
C GLY A 99 -5.01 -16.89 5.66
N LEU A 100 -4.90 -15.59 5.41
CA LEU A 100 -5.80 -14.59 5.97
C LEU A 100 -7.14 -14.57 5.23
N ARG A 101 -8.20 -14.19 5.92
CA ARG A 101 -9.47 -13.81 5.30
C ARG A 101 -9.49 -12.30 5.07
N ILE A 102 -9.82 -11.89 3.86
CA ILE A 102 -10.10 -10.50 3.54
C ILE A 102 -11.59 -10.25 3.77
N ASP A 103 -11.88 -9.45 4.80
CA ASP A 103 -13.25 -9.02 5.15
C ASP A 103 -13.76 -7.97 4.17
N HIS A 104 -12.91 -7.02 3.81
CA HIS A 104 -13.28 -5.88 2.97
C HIS A 104 -12.21 -5.53 1.94
N TYR A 105 -12.65 -5.08 0.77
CA TYR A 105 -11.79 -4.65 -0.33
C TYR A 105 -12.06 -3.20 -0.70
N ILE A 106 -10.98 -2.44 -0.91
CA ILE A 106 -11.01 -1.04 -1.34
C ILE A 106 -10.09 -0.88 -2.56
N GLU A 107 -10.65 -0.44 -3.68
CA GLU A 107 -9.91 -0.01 -4.87
C GLU A 107 -9.95 1.51 -5.02
N ILE A 108 -8.79 2.13 -5.18
CA ILE A 108 -8.61 3.57 -5.38
C ILE A 108 -8.11 3.81 -6.80
N ASN A 109 -8.87 4.52 -7.63
CA ASN A 109 -8.42 4.95 -8.96
C ASN A 109 -7.61 6.26 -8.89
N PHE A 110 -7.14 6.78 -10.03
CA PHE A 110 -6.34 8.02 -10.06
C PHE A 110 -7.02 9.24 -9.46
N LEU A 111 -8.32 9.41 -9.71
CA LEU A 111 -9.08 10.53 -9.14
C LEU A 111 -9.23 10.38 -7.63
N GLY A 112 -9.48 9.16 -7.16
CA GLY A 112 -9.52 8.85 -5.74
C GLY A 112 -8.18 9.09 -5.05
N PHE A 113 -7.08 8.68 -5.69
CA PHE A 113 -5.74 8.97 -5.21
C PHE A 113 -5.53 10.48 -5.05
N LYS A 114 -5.77 11.28 -6.10
CA LYS A 114 -5.65 12.75 -6.04
C LYS A 114 -6.47 13.32 -4.88
N ASN A 115 -7.75 12.97 -4.80
CA ASN A 115 -8.67 13.53 -3.81
C ASN A 115 -8.30 13.13 -2.37
N ILE A 116 -7.80 11.92 -2.15
CA ILE A 116 -7.30 11.46 -0.86
C ILE A 116 -6.09 12.31 -0.44
N ILE A 117 -5.12 12.52 -1.33
CA ILE A 117 -3.91 13.30 -1.04
C ILE A 117 -4.26 14.76 -0.73
N ASP A 118 -5.16 15.37 -1.50
CA ASP A 118 -5.59 16.75 -1.27
C ASP A 118 -6.34 16.90 0.06
N ALA A 119 -7.16 15.90 0.42
CA ALA A 119 -7.86 15.88 1.71
C ALA A 119 -6.92 15.78 2.91
N LEU A 120 -5.73 15.18 2.73
CA LEU A 120 -4.65 15.15 3.72
C LEU A 120 -3.85 16.46 3.77
N GLY A 121 -4.12 17.40 2.86
CA GLY A 121 -3.36 18.64 2.72
C GLY A 121 -2.01 18.46 2.02
N GLY A 122 -1.89 17.44 1.17
CA GLY A 122 -0.66 17.07 0.49
C GLY A 122 0.24 16.12 1.28
N ILE A 123 1.24 15.55 0.60
CA ILE A 123 2.21 14.60 1.17
C ILE A 123 3.63 15.12 1.06
N ASP A 124 4.35 15.02 2.16
CA ASP A 124 5.75 15.43 2.25
C ASP A 124 6.66 14.30 1.73
N VAL A 125 7.47 14.60 0.71
CA VAL A 125 8.45 13.69 0.10
C VAL A 125 9.87 14.26 0.16
N CYS A 126 10.86 13.38 0.30
CA CYS A 126 12.28 13.74 0.17
C CYS A 126 12.74 13.53 -1.27
N VAL A 127 12.97 14.62 -1.99
CA VAL A 127 13.51 14.55 -3.35
C VAL A 127 15.03 14.59 -3.28
N LYS A 128 15.70 13.45 -3.50
CA LYS A 128 17.17 13.36 -3.38
C LYS A 128 17.93 14.15 -4.44
N LYS A 129 17.35 14.26 -5.63
CA LYS A 129 17.90 14.97 -6.79
C LYS A 129 16.75 15.56 -7.59
N ASP A 130 17.00 16.67 -8.27
CA ASP A 130 16.02 17.30 -9.14
C ASP A 130 15.38 16.29 -10.09
N ILE A 131 14.05 16.28 -10.12
CA ILE A 131 13.25 15.42 -10.98
C ILE A 131 12.73 16.28 -12.11
N LYS A 132 13.10 15.93 -13.35
CA LYS A 132 12.52 16.49 -14.56
C LYS A 132 12.13 15.35 -15.49
N ASP A 133 10.86 14.95 -15.42
CA ASP A 133 10.32 13.87 -16.26
C ASP A 133 9.26 14.45 -17.20
N SER A 134 9.62 14.53 -18.48
CA SER A 134 8.73 15.03 -19.54
C SER A 134 7.56 14.09 -19.82
N LYS A 135 7.66 12.80 -19.49
CA LYS A 135 6.58 11.82 -19.70
C LYS A 135 5.48 11.95 -18.65
N SER A 136 5.83 12.19 -17.39
CA SER A 136 4.86 12.49 -16.33
C SER A 136 4.55 13.98 -16.20
N ASN A 137 5.27 14.85 -16.91
CA ASN A 137 5.25 16.30 -16.77
C ASN A 137 5.45 16.75 -15.32
N LEU A 138 6.43 16.14 -14.66
CA LEU A 138 6.82 16.43 -13.28
C LEU A 138 8.14 17.21 -13.25
N GLN A 139 8.13 18.29 -12.47
CA GLN A 139 9.31 19.09 -12.17
C GLN A 139 9.34 19.32 -10.66
N LEU A 140 10.36 18.77 -9.98
CA LEU A 140 10.58 18.96 -8.55
C LEU A 140 12.05 19.21 -8.29
N SER A 141 12.36 20.22 -7.49
CA SER A 141 13.72 20.44 -6.99
C SER A 141 14.05 19.45 -5.87
N ALA A 142 15.34 19.18 -5.68
CA ALA A 142 15.83 18.42 -4.54
C ALA A 142 15.43 19.09 -3.20
N GLY A 143 15.28 18.27 -2.17
CA GLY A 143 14.88 18.68 -0.82
C GLY A 143 13.50 18.18 -0.42
N LEU A 144 13.00 18.71 0.70
CA LEU A 144 11.66 18.42 1.22
C LEU A 144 10.62 19.16 0.35
N GLN A 145 9.70 18.40 -0.23
CA GLN A 145 8.62 18.93 -1.06
C GLN A 145 7.28 18.43 -0.53
N THR A 146 6.28 19.30 -0.41
CA THR A 146 4.89 18.90 -0.14
C THR A 146 4.16 18.81 -1.47
N LEU A 147 3.74 17.61 -1.84
CA LEU A 147 3.06 17.34 -3.11
C LEU A 147 1.55 17.36 -2.92
N ASP A 148 0.85 18.15 -3.74
CA ASP A 148 -0.60 18.02 -3.91
C ASP A 148 -0.96 16.70 -4.65
N GLY A 149 -2.25 16.40 -4.78
CA GLY A 149 -2.71 15.15 -5.39
C GLY A 149 -2.26 14.95 -6.84
N ILE A 150 -2.12 16.03 -7.62
CA ILE A 150 -1.67 15.95 -9.01
C ILE A 150 -0.16 15.71 -9.05
N GLN A 151 0.62 16.48 -8.28
CA GLN A 151 2.06 16.33 -8.17
C GLN A 151 2.44 14.95 -7.63
N ALA A 152 1.72 14.47 -6.61
CA ALA A 152 1.87 13.15 -6.03
C ALA A 152 1.60 12.05 -7.07
N LEU A 153 0.53 12.19 -7.85
CA LEU A 153 0.19 11.21 -8.89
C LEU A 153 1.27 11.16 -9.98
N LYS A 154 1.78 12.33 -10.37
CA LYS A 154 2.90 12.42 -11.31
C LYS A 154 4.16 11.78 -10.71
N TYR A 155 4.48 12.07 -9.44
CA TYR A 155 5.64 11.56 -8.72
C TYR A 155 5.70 10.03 -8.66
N VAL A 156 4.61 9.37 -8.28
CA VAL A 156 4.56 7.90 -8.21
C VAL A 156 4.57 7.22 -9.58
N ARG A 157 4.29 7.97 -10.65
CA ARG A 157 4.30 7.52 -12.05
C ARG A 157 5.59 7.84 -12.80
N THR A 158 6.47 8.67 -12.24
CA THR A 158 7.75 9.06 -12.84
C THR A 158 8.70 7.86 -12.95
N ARG A 159 9.19 7.60 -14.16
CA ARG A 159 10.01 6.42 -14.50
C ARG A 159 11.43 6.75 -14.93
N TYR A 160 11.69 7.95 -15.43
CA TYR A 160 12.85 8.21 -16.29
C TYR A 160 13.77 9.34 -15.81
N PHE A 161 14.04 9.47 -14.51
CA PHE A 161 14.89 10.57 -14.00
C PHE A 161 16.17 10.12 -13.26
N ASP A 162 16.20 8.90 -12.73
CA ASP A 162 17.29 8.43 -11.86
C ASP A 162 18.13 7.30 -12.46
N GLY A 163 17.81 6.85 -13.69
CA GLY A 163 18.50 5.75 -14.36
C GLY A 163 18.25 4.37 -13.73
N GLN A 164 17.39 4.28 -12.70
CA GLN A 164 17.10 3.02 -11.98
C GLN A 164 15.84 2.32 -12.48
N GLY A 165 15.14 2.90 -13.46
CA GLY A 165 13.97 2.31 -14.11
C GLY A 165 12.91 1.85 -13.12
N ASP A 166 12.50 0.59 -13.23
CA ASP A 166 11.43 0.00 -12.42
C ASP A 166 11.82 -0.19 -10.94
N ILE A 167 13.11 -0.42 -10.63
CA ILE A 167 13.61 -0.59 -9.26
C ILE A 167 13.51 0.73 -8.48
N GLY A 168 13.95 1.83 -9.10
CA GLY A 168 13.81 3.17 -8.52
C GLY A 168 12.34 3.54 -8.31
N ARG A 169 11.44 3.14 -9.22
CA ARG A 169 9.99 3.33 -9.08
C ARG A 169 9.44 2.57 -7.87
N MET A 170 9.78 1.29 -7.72
CA MET A 170 9.32 0.48 -6.60
C MET A 170 9.71 1.11 -5.26
N LYS A 171 10.97 1.52 -5.12
CA LYS A 171 11.46 2.16 -3.91
C LYS A 171 10.71 3.46 -3.61
N ARG A 172 10.50 4.32 -4.61
CA ARG A 172 9.71 5.56 -4.44
C ARG A 172 8.26 5.27 -4.09
N GLN A 173 7.64 4.26 -4.67
CA GLN A 173 6.25 3.91 -4.37
C GLN A 173 6.11 3.41 -2.93
N GLN A 174 7.08 2.63 -2.44
CA GLN A 174 7.16 2.23 -1.04
C GLN A 174 7.38 3.46 -0.13
N GLU A 175 8.38 4.31 -0.42
CA GLU A 175 8.65 5.53 0.34
C GLU A 175 7.46 6.50 0.36
N PHE A 176 6.80 6.68 -0.79
CA PHE A 176 5.61 7.52 -0.93
C PHE A 176 4.43 6.93 -0.15
N MET A 177 4.20 5.63 -0.25
CA MET A 177 3.10 5.00 0.50
C MET A 177 3.34 5.08 2.00
N SER A 178 4.56 4.86 2.47
CA SER A 178 4.93 5.11 3.87
C SER A 178 4.69 6.56 4.28
N ALA A 179 4.94 7.53 3.40
CA ALA A 179 4.63 8.95 3.65
C ALA A 179 3.13 9.24 3.72
N VAL A 180 2.32 8.63 2.84
CA VAL A 180 0.85 8.70 2.89
C VAL A 180 0.33 8.12 4.18
N LEU A 181 0.78 6.91 4.54
CA LEU A 181 0.38 6.23 5.76
C LEU A 181 0.71 7.09 6.98
N ARG A 182 1.95 7.59 7.09
CA ARG A 182 2.36 8.53 8.14
C ARG A 182 1.48 9.78 8.20
N LYS A 183 1.18 10.43 7.07
CA LYS A 183 0.34 11.65 7.08
C LYS A 183 -1.07 11.33 7.55
N ALA A 184 -1.64 10.23 7.07
CA ALA A 184 -2.98 9.77 7.42
C ALA A 184 -3.08 9.39 8.91
N THR A 185 -2.04 8.78 9.47
CA THR A 185 -1.98 8.34 10.86
C THR A 185 -1.34 9.37 11.80
N SER A 186 -0.88 10.51 11.28
CA SER A 186 -0.30 11.55 12.12
C SER A 186 -1.34 12.11 13.09
N THR A 187 -0.88 12.44 14.30
CA THR A 187 -1.69 13.03 15.37
C THR A 187 -2.48 14.27 14.88
N GLY A 188 -1.90 15.08 13.98
CA GLY A 188 -2.58 16.25 13.41
C GLY A 188 -3.72 15.92 12.43
N THR A 189 -3.71 14.76 11.79
CA THR A 189 -4.80 14.28 10.92
C THR A 189 -5.84 13.52 11.72
N LEU A 190 -5.41 12.57 12.57
CA LEU A 190 -6.32 11.73 13.38
C LEU A 190 -7.07 12.52 14.45
N LEU A 191 -6.43 13.51 15.10
CA LEU A 191 -7.09 14.34 16.12
C LEU A 191 -7.92 15.48 15.52
N ASN A 192 -7.87 15.71 14.21
CA ASN A 192 -8.68 16.72 13.55
C ASN A 192 -9.95 16.07 12.95
N PRO A 193 -11.11 16.16 13.63
CA PRO A 193 -12.33 15.48 13.19
C PRO A 193 -12.82 15.96 11.82
N ILE A 194 -12.54 17.22 11.43
CA ILE A 194 -12.92 17.76 10.13
C ILE A 194 -12.03 17.14 9.03
N LYS A 195 -10.71 17.09 9.24
CA LYS A 195 -9.79 16.46 8.27
C LYS A 195 -10.06 14.96 8.12
N LEU A 196 -10.30 14.26 9.23
CA LEU A 196 -10.63 12.83 9.20
C LEU A 196 -11.94 12.57 8.44
N VAL A 197 -13.00 13.33 8.73
CA VAL A 197 -14.28 13.19 8.01
C VAL A 197 -14.15 13.55 6.53
N ASN A 198 -13.38 14.59 6.19
CA ASN A 198 -13.13 14.97 4.80
C ASN A 198 -12.34 13.91 4.04
N PHE A 199 -11.30 13.34 4.65
CA PHE A 199 -10.54 12.22 4.11
C PHE A 199 -11.43 11.00 3.87
N LEU A 200 -12.22 10.60 4.88
CA LEU A 200 -13.13 9.46 4.76
C LEU A 200 -14.19 9.70 3.68
N ASN A 201 -14.80 10.90 3.62
CA ASN A 201 -15.78 11.24 2.59
C ASN A 201 -15.19 11.30 1.18
N ALA A 202 -13.97 11.82 1.03
CA ALA A 202 -13.26 11.84 -0.24
C ALA A 202 -12.91 10.42 -0.71
N ALA A 203 -12.45 9.57 0.23
CA ALA A 203 -12.23 8.15 -0.03
C ALA A 203 -13.53 7.48 -0.48
N ILE A 204 -14.63 7.57 0.29
CA ILE A 204 -15.94 6.95 -0.04
C ILE A 204 -16.41 7.27 -1.46
N LYS A 205 -16.28 8.53 -1.89
CA LYS A 205 -16.81 8.96 -3.19
C LYS A 205 -16.01 8.44 -4.39
N THR A 206 -14.83 7.90 -4.15
CA THR A 206 -13.83 7.62 -5.19
C THR A 206 -13.28 6.20 -5.15
N ILE A 207 -13.71 5.42 -4.16
CA ILE A 207 -13.33 4.02 -4.02
C ILE A 207 -14.40 3.09 -4.57
N THR A 208 -13.96 2.01 -5.19
CA THR A 208 -14.81 0.83 -5.42
C THR A 208 -14.64 -0.09 -4.21
N THR A 209 -15.76 -0.54 -3.64
CA THR A 209 -15.77 -1.44 -2.47
C THR A 209 -16.44 -2.76 -2.84
N ASP A 210 -16.25 -3.78 -2.01
CA ASP A 210 -17.10 -4.97 -2.07
C ASP A 210 -18.56 -4.66 -1.67
N ASN A 211 -19.46 -5.60 -1.94
CA ASN A 211 -20.89 -5.43 -1.72
C ASN A 211 -21.29 -5.36 -0.23
N GLN A 212 -20.41 -5.76 0.69
CA GLN A 212 -20.70 -5.81 2.12
C GLN A 212 -20.17 -4.56 2.84
N PHE A 213 -19.18 -3.88 2.28
CA PHE A 213 -18.61 -2.67 2.86
C PHE A 213 -19.40 -1.41 2.45
N ASN A 214 -20.13 -0.82 3.39
CA ASN A 214 -20.95 0.36 3.16
C ASN A 214 -20.41 1.62 3.87
N LYS A 215 -21.06 2.77 3.64
CA LYS A 215 -20.66 4.07 4.22
C LYS A 215 -20.63 4.07 5.76
N ASN A 216 -21.50 3.31 6.41
CA ASN A 216 -21.56 3.23 7.87
C ASN A 216 -20.38 2.41 8.42
N ASP A 217 -19.92 1.39 7.70
CA ASP A 217 -18.73 0.63 8.07
C ASP A 217 -17.48 1.50 8.01
N LEU A 218 -17.35 2.33 6.97
CA LEU A 218 -16.24 3.28 6.89
C LEU A 218 -16.30 4.38 7.96
N LEU A 219 -17.50 4.86 8.32
CA LEU A 219 -17.66 5.80 9.45
C LEU A 219 -17.31 5.13 10.78
N THR A 220 -17.66 3.86 10.95
CA THR A 220 -17.32 3.06 12.14
C THR A 220 -15.82 2.85 12.21
N LEU A 221 -15.19 2.48 11.09
CA LEU A 221 -13.74 2.41 10.96
C LEU A 221 -13.09 3.75 11.31
N GLY A 222 -13.57 4.86 10.74
CA GLY A 222 -13.08 6.19 11.05
C GLY A 222 -13.14 6.55 12.53
N LYS A 223 -14.25 6.19 13.21
CA LYS A 223 -14.40 6.38 14.65
C LYS A 223 -13.45 5.50 15.46
N GLN A 224 -13.24 4.26 15.04
CA GLN A 224 -12.29 3.34 15.67
C GLN A 224 -10.85 3.84 15.53
N LEU A 225 -10.47 4.29 14.32
CA LEU A 225 -9.15 4.86 14.04
C LEU A 225 -8.90 6.19 14.75
N LYS A 226 -9.94 6.98 15.05
CA LYS A 226 -9.80 8.25 15.78
C LYS A 226 -9.19 8.07 17.18
N ASN A 227 -9.47 6.94 17.83
CA ASN A 227 -8.98 6.64 19.19
C ASN A 227 -7.66 5.85 19.18
N LEU A 228 -7.18 5.45 17.99
CA LEU A 228 -5.88 4.82 17.81
C LEU A 228 -4.81 5.89 17.81
N SER A 229 -3.83 5.72 18.69
CA SER A 229 -2.65 6.58 18.75
C SER A 229 -1.68 6.17 17.63
N ALA A 230 -0.96 7.14 17.06
CA ALA A 230 -0.13 6.95 15.87
C ALA A 230 0.99 5.90 16.06
N ASP A 231 1.45 5.70 17.29
CA ASP A 231 2.43 4.70 17.72
C ASP A 231 1.88 3.25 17.70
N ARG A 232 0.55 3.10 17.77
CA ARG A 232 -0.16 1.81 17.67
C ARG A 232 -0.58 1.46 16.24
N VAL A 233 -0.24 2.30 15.27
CA VAL A 233 -0.36 1.99 13.85
C VAL A 233 1.02 1.69 13.30
N ARG A 234 1.27 0.42 12.96
CA ARG A 234 2.56 -0.04 12.43
C ARG A 234 2.46 -0.26 10.94
N THR A 235 3.54 0.06 10.23
CA THR A 235 3.62 -0.07 8.78
C THR A 235 4.85 -0.86 8.40
N LEU A 236 4.72 -1.83 7.50
CA LEU A 236 5.84 -2.61 6.99
C LEU A 236 5.60 -3.02 5.54
N THR A 237 6.66 -3.41 4.85
CA THR A 237 6.54 -4.25 3.65
C THR A 237 6.58 -5.70 4.11
N VAL A 238 5.84 -6.59 3.44
CA VAL A 238 5.99 -8.04 3.67
C VAL A 238 7.48 -8.41 3.63
N PRO A 239 8.00 -9.19 4.60
CA PRO A 239 9.40 -9.58 4.62
C PRO A 239 9.84 -10.20 3.29
N LEU A 240 10.98 -9.75 2.77
CA LEU A 240 11.48 -10.14 1.44
C LEU A 240 12.80 -10.89 1.56
N SER A 241 12.89 -12.06 0.93
CA SER A 241 14.18 -12.74 0.74
C SER A 241 14.95 -12.17 -0.45
N ASN A 242 14.24 -11.72 -1.49
CA ASN A 242 14.84 -11.14 -2.67
C ASN A 242 13.91 -10.12 -3.36
N ALA A 243 14.27 -8.84 -3.32
CA ALA A 243 13.53 -7.77 -3.98
C ALA A 243 13.75 -7.70 -5.52
N ASN A 244 14.74 -8.43 -6.06
CA ASN A 244 15.12 -8.44 -7.48
C ASN A 244 15.30 -9.89 -8.00
N GLY A 245 14.38 -10.77 -7.63
CA GLY A 245 14.39 -12.16 -8.05
C GLY A 245 14.01 -12.35 -9.53
N ARG A 246 14.15 -13.60 -10.01
CA ARG A 246 13.70 -13.99 -11.34
C ARG A 246 13.00 -15.34 -11.25
N ALA A 247 11.88 -15.48 -11.97
CA ALA A 247 11.15 -16.74 -12.11
C ALA A 247 10.99 -17.11 -13.59
N ASP A 248 11.20 -18.39 -13.91
CA ASP A 248 11.10 -18.90 -15.27
C ASP A 248 9.68 -18.73 -15.81
N GLY A 249 9.57 -18.27 -17.06
CA GLY A 249 8.28 -17.96 -17.69
C GLY A 249 7.57 -16.69 -17.18
N VAL A 250 8.06 -16.03 -16.11
CA VAL A 250 7.48 -14.81 -15.54
C VAL A 250 8.41 -13.59 -15.69
N GLY A 251 9.72 -13.78 -15.48
CA GLY A 251 10.72 -12.71 -15.52
C GLY A 251 11.08 -12.16 -14.14
N SER A 252 11.35 -10.85 -14.04
CA SER A 252 11.75 -10.19 -12.78
C SER A 252 10.60 -10.15 -11.79
N VAL A 253 10.85 -10.56 -10.54
CA VAL A 253 9.85 -10.70 -9.48
C VAL A 253 10.41 -10.30 -8.12
N VAL A 254 9.51 -10.12 -7.15
CA VAL A 254 9.83 -9.99 -5.72
C VAL A 254 9.52 -11.31 -5.04
N ILE A 255 10.42 -11.80 -4.19
CA ILE A 255 10.26 -13.07 -3.47
C ILE A 255 10.15 -12.76 -1.98
N TRP A 256 9.07 -13.23 -1.37
CA TRP A 256 8.85 -13.10 0.06
C TRP A 256 9.85 -13.97 0.83
N ASP A 257 10.14 -13.58 2.06
CA ASP A 257 10.94 -14.40 2.96
C ASP A 257 10.12 -15.61 3.41
N SER A 258 10.64 -16.81 3.17
CA SER A 258 9.91 -18.07 3.42
C SER A 258 9.75 -18.41 4.90
N VAL A 259 10.37 -17.65 5.81
CA VAL A 259 10.28 -17.83 7.26
C VAL A 259 9.52 -16.65 7.88
N LEU A 260 9.96 -15.43 7.59
CA LEU A 260 9.39 -14.23 8.21
C LEU A 260 8.03 -13.85 7.64
N ALA A 261 7.75 -14.06 6.35
CA ALA A 261 6.44 -13.72 5.80
C ALA A 261 5.32 -14.63 6.36
N PRO A 262 5.47 -15.97 6.40
CA PRO A 262 4.50 -16.84 7.07
C PRO A 262 4.28 -16.49 8.55
N ASP A 263 5.35 -16.25 9.32
CA ASP A 263 5.24 -15.85 10.74
C ASP A 263 4.52 -14.51 10.91
N LEU A 264 4.76 -13.53 10.02
CA LEU A 264 3.99 -12.30 9.99
C LEU A 264 2.49 -12.58 9.80
N PHE A 265 2.13 -13.37 8.79
CA PHE A 265 0.71 -13.65 8.51
C PHE A 265 0.05 -14.48 9.59
N ASP A 266 0.76 -15.46 10.18
CA ASP A 266 0.28 -16.23 11.33
C ASP A 266 0.01 -15.33 12.54
N ARG A 267 0.86 -14.33 12.80
CA ARG A 267 0.61 -13.34 13.86
C ARG A 267 -0.64 -12.52 13.58
N LEU A 268 -0.82 -12.04 12.35
CA LEU A 268 -2.01 -11.29 11.97
C LEU A 268 -3.28 -12.14 12.08
N LEU A 269 -3.22 -13.41 11.64
CA LEU A 269 -4.32 -14.36 11.71
C LEU A 269 -4.76 -14.61 13.16
N ASN A 270 -3.80 -14.69 14.08
CA ASN A 270 -4.04 -14.97 15.50
C ASN A 270 -4.15 -13.70 16.37
N ASP A 271 -4.21 -12.52 15.75
CA ASP A 271 -4.24 -11.21 16.44
C ASP A 271 -3.10 -11.02 17.47
N GLN A 272 -1.91 -11.53 17.14
CA GLN A 272 -0.72 -11.44 17.96
C GLN A 272 0.09 -10.17 17.66
N PRO A 273 0.84 -9.64 18.64
CA PRO A 273 1.77 -8.54 18.42
C PRO A 273 2.80 -8.87 17.33
N ILE A 274 3.09 -7.91 16.45
CA ILE A 274 4.17 -8.03 15.46
C ILE A 274 5.53 -7.58 16.00
N ILE A 275 5.57 -7.13 17.25
CA ILE A 275 6.78 -6.74 17.97
C ILE A 275 6.91 -7.66 19.17
N ASP A 276 8.08 -8.25 19.35
CA ASP A 276 8.36 -9.13 20.49
C ASP A 276 8.90 -8.29 21.66
N GLU A 277 8.22 -8.31 22.80
CA GLU A 277 8.74 -7.76 24.05
C GLU A 277 9.43 -8.86 24.85
N VAL A 278 10.75 -8.82 24.89
CA VAL A 278 11.56 -9.78 25.65
C VAL A 278 11.84 -9.17 27.02
N LYS A 279 11.20 -9.71 28.05
CA LYS A 279 11.50 -9.34 29.44
C LYS A 279 12.60 -10.25 29.98
N ALA A 280 13.78 -9.69 30.23
CA ALA A 280 14.88 -10.45 30.80
C ALA A 280 14.50 -11.01 32.20
N THR A 281 14.92 -12.24 32.48
CA THR A 281 14.74 -12.86 33.80
C THR A 281 15.53 -12.05 34.84
N PRO A 282 14.94 -11.68 35.99
CA PRO A 282 15.62 -10.85 36.97
C PRO A 282 16.86 -11.58 37.51
N SER A 283 18.02 -10.92 37.41
CA SER A 283 19.22 -11.28 38.17
C SER A 283 19.23 -10.48 39.48
N ALA A 284 19.78 -11.04 40.55
CA ALA A 284 19.73 -10.50 41.92
C ALA A 284 20.33 -9.08 42.11
N SER A 285 20.82 -8.43 41.06
CA SER A 285 21.41 -7.09 41.11
C SER A 285 21.00 -6.15 39.96
N ALA A 286 20.00 -6.49 39.15
CA ALA A 286 19.54 -5.63 38.06
C ALA A 286 18.02 -5.53 37.98
N SER A 287 17.51 -4.30 37.82
CA SER A 287 16.11 -4.07 37.46
C SER A 287 15.80 -4.76 36.13
N PRO A 288 14.60 -5.33 35.96
CA PRO A 288 14.23 -5.99 34.70
C PRO A 288 14.23 -4.96 33.57
N THR A 289 15.06 -5.21 32.55
CA THR A 289 15.07 -4.44 31.31
C THR A 289 14.20 -5.18 30.29
N THR A 290 13.23 -4.49 29.70
CA THR A 290 12.47 -4.99 28.55
C THR A 290 13.22 -4.60 27.29
N THR A 291 13.51 -5.58 26.43
CA THR A 291 14.09 -5.36 25.11
C THR A 291 13.01 -5.55 24.05
N ILE A 292 12.86 -4.56 23.18
CA ILE A 292 11.94 -4.61 22.04
C ILE A 292 12.69 -5.23 20.86
N VAL A 293 12.18 -6.33 20.32
CA VAL A 293 12.72 -6.99 19.13
C VAL A 293 11.72 -6.83 18.00
N ASP A 294 12.12 -6.07 16.98
CA ASP A 294 11.35 -5.88 15.74
C ASP A 294 12.03 -6.60 14.59
N LYS A 295 11.74 -7.89 14.45
CA LYS A 295 12.30 -8.75 13.40
C LYS A 295 11.72 -8.51 12.01
N PHE A 296 10.64 -7.72 11.91
CA PHE A 296 10.01 -7.38 10.63
C PHE A 296 10.41 -5.97 10.15
N GLU A 297 11.31 -5.30 10.88
CA GLU A 297 11.80 -3.97 10.57
C GLU A 297 10.64 -2.97 10.37
N THR A 298 9.64 -3.02 11.26
CA THR A 298 8.45 -2.18 11.12
C THR A 298 8.79 -0.71 11.32
N GLY A 299 8.20 0.14 10.48
CA GLY A 299 8.11 1.56 10.75
C GLY A 299 6.91 1.88 11.64
N THR A 300 7.01 3.00 12.35
CA THR A 300 5.86 3.69 12.93
C THR A 300 5.47 4.87 12.06
N ALA A 301 4.24 5.34 12.25
CA ALA A 301 3.80 6.63 11.71
C ALA A 301 4.70 7.82 12.12
N ALA A 302 5.51 7.70 13.17
CA ALA A 302 6.43 8.75 13.60
C ALA A 302 7.73 8.81 12.76
N ASP A 303 8.05 7.73 12.04
CA ASP A 303 9.32 7.62 11.32
C ASP A 303 9.32 8.49 10.05
N ASN A 304 10.22 9.48 10.03
CA ASN A 304 10.38 10.40 8.93
C ASN A 304 11.76 10.21 8.27
N ALA A 305 11.78 9.60 7.09
CA ALA A 305 12.99 9.42 6.29
C ALA A 305 13.69 10.74 5.92
N CYS A 306 13.00 11.89 6.00
CA CYS A 306 13.59 13.21 5.80
C CYS A 306 14.41 13.70 7.01
N LEU A 307 14.19 13.15 8.21
CA LEU A 307 14.86 13.58 9.44
C LEU A 307 16.03 12.68 9.84
N THR A 308 16.12 11.47 9.28
CA THR A 308 17.21 10.52 9.53
C THR A 308 18.38 10.66 8.54
N SER A 309 18.25 11.46 7.48
CA SER A 309 19.39 11.87 6.65
C SER A 309 20.02 13.15 7.21
N LYS A 310 20.79 13.01 8.29
CA LYS A 310 21.83 13.98 8.66
C LYS A 310 23.18 13.27 8.61
#